data_AF-A0A942N394-F1
#
_entry.id   AF-A0A942N394-F1
#
_cell.length_a   1.000
_cell.length_b   1.000
_cell.length_c   1.000
_cell.angle_alpha   90.00
_cell.angle_beta   90.00
_cell.angle_gamma   90.00
#
_symmetry.space_group_name_H-M   'P 1'
#
loop_
_entity.id
_entity.type
_entity.pdbx_description
1 polymer ?
#
loop_
_entity_poly.entity_id
_entity_poly.type
_entity_poly.pdbx_seq_one_letter_code
_entity_poly.pdbx_strand_id
1 'polypeptide(L)' 'MAFYRLGEMNDAEKELRIAKRDMPLVAKELTKKRHTRPDDWNEQYVSLGGEDQAYAYWQDFGKLWKKADGALEWLRSIKE' A
#
# COMPACT_ATOMS: atom_id res chain seq x y z
N MET A 1 3.29 -0.37 9.95
CA MET A 1 4.76 -0.23 10.11
C MET A 1 5.30 -0.70 11.46
N ALA A 2 4.47 -0.93 12.49
CA ALA A 2 4.95 -1.39 13.80
C ALA A 2 5.59 -2.80 13.74
N PHE A 3 5.02 -3.74 12.97
CA PHE A 3 5.47 -5.14 12.98
C PHE A 3 6.79 -5.42 12.24
N TYR A 4 7.15 -4.64 11.21
CA TYR A 4 8.43 -4.83 10.50
C TYR A 4 9.65 -4.53 11.41
N ARG A 5 9.48 -3.70 12.46
CA ARG A 5 10.55 -3.38 13.40
C ARG A 5 10.69 -4.34 14.58
N LEU A 6 9.78 -5.31 14.76
CA LEU A 6 9.72 -6.14 15.98
C LEU A 6 10.08 -7.61 15.79
N GLY A 7 10.50 -8.05 14.59
CA GLY A 7 10.87 -9.47 14.37
C GLY A 7 9.69 -10.43 14.33
N GLU A 8 8.46 -9.92 14.39
CA GLU A 8 7.21 -10.70 14.27
C GLU A 8 6.78 -10.83 12.81
N MET A 9 7.61 -11.49 11.99
CA MET A 9 7.37 -11.63 10.55
C MET A 9 6.05 -12.36 10.23
N ASN A 10 5.60 -13.28 11.08
CA ASN A 10 4.36 -14.04 10.86
C ASN A 10 3.10 -13.17 11.03
N ASP A 11 3.05 -12.34 12.07
CA ASP A 11 1.92 -11.41 12.29
C ASP A 11 1.96 -10.27 11.27
N ALA A 12 3.16 -9.80 10.92
CA ALA A 12 3.33 -8.82 9.85
C ALA A 12 2.79 -9.35 8.51
N GLU A 13 3.09 -10.60 8.15
CA GLU A 13 2.60 -11.23 6.92
C GLU A 13 1.08 -11.38 6.93
N LYS A 14 0.50 -11.79 8.07
CA LYS A 14 -0.94 -11.95 8.22
C LYS A 14 -1.67 -10.61 8.06
N GLU A 15 -1.20 -9.57 8.73
CA GLU A 15 -1.75 -8.22 8.61
C GLU A 15 -1.58 -7.68 7.17
N LEU A 16 -0.47 -8.01 6.51
CA LEU A 16 -0.25 -7.57 5.13
C LEU A 16 -1.14 -8.32 4.14
N ARG A 17 -1.42 -9.61 4.37
CA ARG A 17 -2.42 -10.37 3.58
C ARG A 17 -3.82 -9.82 3.78
N ILE A 18 -4.22 -9.50 5.01
CA ILE A 18 -5.51 -8.87 5.30
C ILE A 18 -5.58 -7.51 4.60
N ALA A 19 -4.56 -6.66 4.74
CA ALA A 19 -4.51 -5.36 4.08
C ALA A 19 -4.58 -5.48 2.55
N LYS A 20 -3.92 -6.48 1.95
CA LYS A 20 -3.96 -6.73 0.50
C LYS A 20 -5.33 -7.25 0.04
N ARG A 21 -6.01 -8.04 0.86
CA ARG A 21 -7.38 -8.52 0.60
C ARG A 21 -8.41 -7.39 0.71
N ASP A 22 -8.31 -6.59 1.75
CA ASP A 22 -9.27 -5.52 2.05
C ASP A 22 -9.01 -4.26 1.19
N MET A 23 -7.77 -4.02 0.76
CA MET A 23 -7.38 -2.87 -0.08
C MET A 23 -6.42 -3.27 -1.22
N PRO A 24 -6.87 -4.09 -2.18
CA PRO A 24 -6.00 -4.60 -3.25
C PRO A 24 -5.45 -3.49 -4.16
N LEU A 25 -6.23 -2.42 -4.38
CA LEU A 25 -5.79 -1.29 -5.20
C LEU A 25 -4.66 -0.49 -4.55
N VAL A 26 -4.65 -0.37 -3.21
CA VAL A 26 -3.55 0.29 -2.48
C VAL A 26 -2.25 -0.48 -2.67
N ALA A 27 -2.29 -1.81 -2.51
CA ALA A 27 -1.12 -2.66 -2.74
C ALA A 27 -0.62 -2.57 -4.19
N LYS A 28 -1.54 -2.54 -5.15
CA LYS A 28 -1.21 -2.35 -6.56
C LYS A 28 -0.60 -0.97 -6.81
N GLU A 29 -1.16 0.08 -6.24
CA GLU A 29 -0.66 1.45 -6.41
C GLU A 29 0.75 1.58 -5.84
N LEU A 30 1.00 1.14 -4.60
CA LEU A 30 2.32 1.20 -3.95
C LEU A 30 3.43 0.50 -4.74
N THR A 31 3.10 -0.55 -5.48
CA THR A 31 4.08 -1.32 -6.25
C THR A 31 4.34 -0.78 -7.67
N LYS A 32 3.56 0.20 -8.15
CA LYS A 32 3.76 0.85 -9.45
C LYS A 32 5.11 1.57 -9.50
N LYS A 33 5.72 1.60 -10.71
CA LYS A 33 6.90 2.43 -10.98
C LYS A 33 6.54 3.92 -11.08
N ARG A 34 5.33 4.23 -11.53
CA ARG A 34 4.79 5.57 -11.72
C ARG A 34 3.37 5.61 -11.20
N HIS A 35 3.07 6.63 -10.39
CA HIS A 35 1.77 6.85 -9.77
C HIS A 35 1.14 8.03 -10.47
N THR A 36 0.27 7.75 -11.44
CA THR A 36 -0.43 8.78 -12.19
C THR A 36 -1.66 9.19 -11.40
N ARG A 37 -1.86 10.50 -11.22
CA ARG A 37 -3.07 11.04 -10.62
C ARG A 37 -4.29 10.59 -11.45
N PRO A 38 -5.34 10.00 -10.84
CA PRO A 38 -6.57 9.64 -11.55
C PRO A 38 -7.21 10.85 -12.22
N ASP A 39 -7.89 10.66 -13.34
CA ASP A 39 -8.58 11.73 -14.07
C ASP A 39 -9.70 12.38 -13.22
N ASP A 40 -10.48 11.57 -12.50
CA ASP A 40 -11.53 12.03 -11.56
C ASP A 40 -11.00 12.38 -10.16
N TRP A 41 -9.70 12.70 -10.03
CA TRP A 41 -9.11 13.00 -8.72
C TRP A 41 -9.75 14.22 -8.06
N ASN A 42 -10.33 14.01 -6.88
CA ASN A 42 -10.84 15.06 -6.02
C ASN A 42 -10.21 14.94 -4.63
N GLU A 43 -9.43 15.94 -4.24
CA GLU A 43 -8.76 15.98 -2.92
C GLU A 43 -9.73 16.03 -1.72
N GLN A 44 -11.00 16.37 -1.95
CA GLN A 44 -12.05 16.40 -0.92
C GLN A 44 -12.88 15.11 -0.88
N TYR A 45 -12.79 14.26 -1.90
CA TYR A 45 -13.62 13.06 -2.05
C TYR A 45 -12.79 11.90 -2.59
N VAL A 46 -12.68 10.85 -1.79
CA VAL A 46 -12.09 9.57 -2.20
C VAL A 46 -13.14 8.47 -2.15
N SER A 47 -13.19 7.67 -3.21
CA SER A 47 -14.07 6.51 -3.35
C SER A 47 -13.49 5.37 -2.52
N LEU A 48 -14.28 4.86 -1.58
CA LEU A 48 -13.86 3.74 -0.74
C LEU A 48 -13.58 2.51 -1.61
N GLY A 49 -12.36 2.00 -1.56
CA GLY A 49 -11.89 0.89 -2.38
C GLY A 49 -11.53 1.26 -3.82
N GLY A 50 -11.52 2.54 -4.19
CA GLY A 50 -11.21 3.05 -5.54
C GLY A 50 -9.72 3.34 -5.80
N GLU A 51 -9.41 3.64 -7.06
CA GLU A 51 -8.05 4.01 -7.49
C GLU A 51 -7.61 5.37 -6.93
N ASP A 52 -8.56 6.27 -6.70
CA ASP A 52 -8.37 7.53 -6.00
C ASP A 52 -7.95 7.32 -4.54
N GLN A 53 -8.63 6.45 -3.78
CA GLN A 53 -8.18 6.11 -2.43
C GLN A 53 -6.76 5.52 -2.44
N ALA A 54 -6.45 4.67 -3.40
CA ALA A 54 -5.12 4.08 -3.53
C ALA A 54 -4.04 5.13 -3.83
N TYR A 55 -4.34 6.07 -4.74
CA TYR A 55 -3.45 7.18 -5.05
C TYR A 55 -3.26 8.12 -3.84
N ALA A 56 -4.35 8.45 -3.13
CA ALA A 56 -4.31 9.24 -1.88
C ALA A 56 -3.38 8.60 -0.85
N TYR A 57 -3.58 7.29 -0.59
CA TYR A 57 -2.75 6.53 0.33
C TYR A 57 -1.26 6.58 -0.07
N TRP A 58 -0.97 6.43 -1.37
CA TRP A 58 0.39 6.55 -1.87
C TRP A 58 0.97 7.95 -1.66
N GLN A 59 0.20 9.03 -1.83
CA GLN A 59 0.69 10.39 -1.61
C GLN A 59 1.12 10.60 -0.15
N ASP A 60 0.32 10.13 0.81
CA ASP A 60 0.60 10.28 2.24
C ASP A 60 1.69 9.33 2.73
N PHE A 61 1.59 8.04 2.38
CA PHE A 61 2.42 6.98 2.98
C PHE A 61 3.47 6.39 2.04
N GLY A 62 3.39 6.64 0.74
CA GLY A 62 4.29 6.03 -0.26
C GLY A 62 5.77 6.34 -0.03
N LYS A 63 6.10 7.52 0.50
CA LYS A 63 7.48 7.87 0.91
C LYS A 63 7.97 7.01 2.08
N LEU A 64 7.10 6.69 3.04
CA LEU A 64 7.45 5.83 4.16
C LEU A 64 7.72 4.41 3.66
N TRP A 65 6.86 3.88 2.78
CA TRP A 65 7.06 2.58 2.16
C TRP A 65 8.38 2.48 1.36
N LYS A 66 8.76 3.55 0.64
CA LYS A 66 10.06 3.61 -0.06
C LYS A 66 11.26 3.70 0.88
N LYS A 67 11.10 4.30 2.07
CA LYS A 67 12.17 4.39 3.08
C LYS A 67 12.33 3.10 3.88
N ALA A 68 11.30 2.27 3.93
CA ALA A 68 11.36 0.96 4.55
C ALA A 68 12.05 -0.02 3.58
N ASP A 69 13.34 -0.24 3.80
CA ASP A 69 14.15 -1.16 3.00
C ASP A 69 13.48 -2.55 2.95
N GLY A 70 13.36 -3.13 1.76
CA GLY A 70 12.69 -4.42 1.55
C GLY A 70 11.16 -4.43 1.68
N ALA A 71 10.48 -3.36 2.13
CA ALA A 71 9.03 -3.40 2.35
C ALA A 71 8.21 -3.53 1.05
N LEU A 72 8.64 -2.86 -0.02
CA LEU A 72 7.99 -2.96 -1.33
C LEU A 72 8.26 -4.31 -2.01
N GLU A 73 9.46 -4.87 -1.82
CA GLU A 73 9.82 -6.20 -2.32
C GLU A 73 9.04 -7.29 -1.58
N TRP A 74 8.87 -7.13 -0.26
CA TRP A 74 8.04 -8.00 0.55
C TRP A 74 6.55 -7.92 0.16
N LEU A 75 6.04 -6.71 -0.10
CA LEU A 75 4.68 -6.53 -0.62
C LEU A 75 4.47 -7.23 -1.98
N ARG A 76 5.51 -7.29 -2.83
CA ARG A 76 5.51 -8.03 -4.10
C ARG A 76 5.62 -9.53 -3.90
N SER A 77 6.36 -10.00 -2.89
CA SER A 77 6.61 -11.42 -2.66
C SER A 77 5.41 -12.16 -2.08
N ILE A 78 4.52 -11.47 -1.37
CA ILE A 78 3.28 -12.07 -0.86
C ILE A 78 2.32 -12.32 -2.03
N LYS A 79 2.28 -13.57 -2.49
CA LYS A 79 1.23 -14.07 -3.38
C LYS A 79 -0.04 -14.36 -2.58
N GLU A 80 -1.18 -14.11 -3.21
CA GLU A 80 -2.52 -14.40 -2.69
C GLU A 80 -2.70 -15.90 -2.40
#